data_AF-A0A2B4FN09-F1
#
_entry.id   AF-A0A2B4FN09-F1
#
_cell.length_a   1.000
_cell.length_b   1.000
_cell.length_c   1.000
_cell.angle_alpha   90.00
_cell.angle_beta   90.00
_cell.angle_gamma   90.00
#
_symmetry.space_group_name_H-M   'P 1'
#
loop_
_entity.id
_entity.type
_entity.pdbx_description
1 polymer ?
#
loop_
_entity_poly.entity_id
_entity_poly.type
_entity_poly.pdbx_seq_one_letter_code
_entity_poly.pdbx_strand_id
1 'polypeptide(L)'
;MGAFFNKHYMKRYTRDMVNNNEFSGERWKLALTYLYTQEEIPIVYYGSEIAIDGGNVPDNQKMMNFRTEKMDLLYKKEIWR
;
A
#
# COMPACT_ATOMS: atom_id res chain seq x y z
N MET A 1 19.18 10.58 3.27
CA MET A 1 18.05 10.05 4.06
C MET A 1 17.21 9.17 3.14
N GLY A 2 16.49 8.17 3.66
CA GLY A 2 15.64 7.30 2.83
C GLY A 2 14.17 7.66 2.96
N ALA A 3 13.47 7.78 1.83
CA ALA A 3 12.05 8.08 1.76
C ALA A 3 11.21 6.79 1.80
N PHE A 4 10.07 6.84 2.47
CA PHE A 4 9.13 5.71 2.56
C PHE A 4 7.73 6.23 2.92
N PHE A 5 6.69 5.52 2.47
CA PHE A 5 5.31 5.80 2.87
C PHE A 5 4.86 5.01 4.10
N ASN A 6 5.47 3.85 4.34
CA ASN A 6 5.13 2.96 5.45
C ASN A 6 6.33 2.08 5.84
N LYS A 7 6.28 1.54 7.05
CA LYS A 7 7.28 0.65 7.66
C LYS A 7 6.61 -0.40 8.54
N HIS A 8 7.41 -1.36 9.02
CA HIS A 8 6.96 -2.45 9.89
C HIS A 8 6.35 -2.02 11.23
N TYR A 9 6.59 -0.79 11.70
CA TYR A 9 6.01 -0.23 12.94
C TYR A 9 4.91 0.82 12.68
N MET A 10 4.50 1.05 11.43
CA MET A 10 3.48 2.02 11.05
C MET A 10 2.26 1.31 10.45
N LYS A 11 1.09 1.95 10.53
CA LYS A 11 -0.09 1.49 9.76
C LYS A 11 0.24 1.44 8.27
N ARG A 12 -0.42 0.53 7.52
CA ARG A 12 -0.23 0.47 6.07
C ARG A 12 -0.80 1.73 5.42
N TYR A 13 -0.06 2.34 4.50
CA TYR A 13 -0.56 3.46 3.70
C TYR A 13 -1.87 3.13 2.98
N THR A 14 -2.05 1.88 2.54
CA THR A 14 -3.33 1.37 2.00
C THR A 14 -4.51 1.54 2.96
N ARG A 15 -4.30 1.40 4.28
CA ARG A 15 -5.40 1.52 5.27
C ARG A 15 -6.02 2.92 5.23
N ASP A 16 -5.21 3.94 5.01
CA ASP A 16 -5.71 5.31 4.91
C ASP A 16 -6.57 5.51 3.66
N MET A 17 -6.19 4.89 2.54
CA MET A 17 -6.99 4.89 1.31
C MET A 17 -8.33 4.19 1.51
N VAL A 18 -8.32 3.02 2.16
CA VAL A 18 -9.53 2.25 2.47
C VAL A 18 -10.45 3.04 3.38
N ASN A 19 -9.93 3.68 4.42
CA ASN A 19 -10.72 4.52 5.34
C ASN A 19 -11.32 5.74 4.64
N ASN A 20 -10.65 6.25 3.61
CA ASN A 20 -11.11 7.40 2.82
C ASN A 20 -11.98 6.98 1.60
N ASN A 21 -12.30 5.70 1.44
CA ASN A 21 -13.01 5.16 0.26
C ASN A 21 -12.33 5.55 -1.07
N GLU A 22 -11.00 5.52 -1.11
CA GLU A 22 -10.21 5.86 -2.30
C GLU A 22 -9.63 4.62 -2.98
N PHE A 23 -9.56 4.66 -4.32
CA PHE A 23 -8.99 3.55 -5.08
C PHE A 23 -7.49 3.40 -4.80
N SER A 24 -7.12 2.31 -4.12
CA SER A 24 -5.76 2.13 -3.64
C SER A 24 -4.75 1.97 -4.78
N GLY A 25 -5.16 1.37 -5.90
CA GLY A 25 -4.31 1.12 -7.05
C GLY A 25 -3.75 2.40 -7.66
N GLU A 26 -4.63 3.33 -8.00
CA GLU A 26 -4.31 4.65 -8.57
C GLU A 26 -3.50 5.49 -7.60
N ARG A 27 -3.88 5.49 -6.31
CA ARG A 27 -3.17 6.24 -5.27
C ARG A 27 -1.75 5.73 -5.07
N TRP A 28 -1.55 4.42 -5.07
CA TRP A 28 -0.21 3.84 -5.00
C TRP A 28 0.62 4.11 -6.25
N LYS A 29 0.03 4.14 -7.46
CA LYS A 29 0.76 4.57 -8.67
C LYS A 29 1.32 5.97 -8.49
N LEU A 30 0.49 6.93 -8.07
CA LEU A 30 0.92 8.31 -7.82
C LEU A 30 1.99 8.40 -6.72
N ALA A 31 1.77 7.72 -5.59
CA ALA A 31 2.71 7.71 -4.48
C ALA A 31 4.06 7.12 -4.90
N LEU A 32 4.07 5.99 -5.58
CA LEU A 32 5.31 5.38 -6.08
C LEU A 32 6.01 6.25 -7.12
N THR A 33 5.27 6.88 -8.03
CA THR A 33 5.86 7.84 -8.98
C THR A 33 6.61 8.93 -8.23
N TYR A 34 5.99 9.55 -7.23
CA TYR A 34 6.66 10.56 -6.39
C TYR A 34 7.87 9.98 -5.63
N LEU A 35 7.74 8.77 -5.08
CA LEU A 35 8.82 8.12 -4.34
C LEU A 35 10.07 7.90 -5.18
N TYR A 36 9.89 7.54 -6.45
CA TYR A 36 10.98 7.25 -7.38
C TYR A 36 11.54 8.48 -8.09
N THR A 37 10.82 9.60 -8.10
CA THR A 37 11.28 10.83 -8.77
C THR A 37 11.90 11.86 -7.83
N GLN A 38 11.69 11.75 -6.52
CA GLN A 38 12.37 12.61 -5.54
C GLN A 38 13.84 12.22 -5.33
N GLU A 39 14.62 13.14 -4.76
CA GLU A 39 16.08 13.01 -4.59
C GLU A 39 16.51 11.99 -3.52
N GLU A 40 15.59 11.55 -2.66
CA GLU A 40 15.86 10.62 -1.57
C GLU A 40 15.91 9.15 -2.03
N ILE A 41 16.58 8.28 -1.25
CA ILE A 41 16.64 6.85 -1.56
C ILE A 41 15.25 6.22 -1.32
N PRO A 42 14.58 5.66 -2.34
CA PRO A 42 13.25 5.08 -2.18
C PRO A 42 13.31 3.76 -1.43
N ILE A 43 12.51 3.63 -0.37
CA ILE A 43 12.35 2.39 0.40
C ILE A 43 10.88 1.96 0.33
N VAL A 44 10.64 0.81 -0.28
CA VAL A 44 9.30 0.22 -0.44
C VAL A 44 9.16 -0.96 0.51
N TYR A 45 8.14 -0.93 1.35
CA TYR A 45 7.84 -2.05 2.26
C TYR A 45 7.05 -3.15 1.55
N TYR A 46 7.39 -4.42 1.78
CA TYR A 46 6.79 -5.56 1.07
C TYR A 46 5.26 -5.55 1.12
N GLY A 47 4.63 -5.95 0.03
CA GLY A 47 3.17 -5.92 -0.12
C GLY A 47 2.61 -4.54 -0.46
N SER A 48 3.43 -3.49 -0.49
CA SER A 48 3.03 -2.17 -1.01
C SER A 48 2.87 -2.17 -2.52
N GLU A 49 3.33 -3.20 -3.23
CA GLU A 49 3.18 -3.45 -4.67
C GLU A 49 1.86 -4.15 -5.03
N ILE A 50 1.18 -4.71 -4.03
CA ILE A 50 -0.15 -5.33 -4.16
C ILE A 50 -1.22 -4.60 -3.32
N ALA A 51 -0.92 -3.40 -2.82
CA ALA A 51 -1.78 -2.64 -1.92
C ALA A 51 -2.30 -3.48 -0.74
N ILE A 52 -1.39 -4.12 -0.01
CA ILE A 52 -1.79 -4.87 1.18
C ILE A 52 -2.39 -3.92 2.23
N ASP A 53 -3.56 -4.26 2.75
CA ASP A 53 -4.22 -3.52 3.81
C ASP A 53 -3.79 -4.03 5.20
N GLY A 54 -3.63 -3.12 6.17
CA GLY A 54 -3.29 -3.45 7.56
C GLY A 54 -3.27 -2.22 8.47
N GLY A 55 -3.83 -2.38 9.67
CA GLY A 55 -3.85 -1.38 10.74
C GLY A 55 -2.51 -1.27 11.47
N ASN A 56 -2.54 -1.07 12.79
CA ASN A 56 -1.32 -1.05 13.61
C ASN A 56 -0.70 -2.45 13.76
N VAL A 57 0.54 -2.52 14.24
CA VAL A 57 1.20 -3.78 14.59
C VAL A 57 0.30 -4.60 15.53
N PRO A 58 0.09 -5.90 15.28
CA PRO A 58 0.71 -6.76 14.26
C PRO A 58 -0.03 -6.85 12.91
N ASP A 59 -1.17 -6.20 12.73
CA ASP A 59 -2.02 -6.34 11.53
C ASP A 59 -1.36 -5.80 10.25
N ASN A 60 -0.34 -4.93 10.37
CA ASN A 60 0.47 -4.47 9.24
C ASN A 60 1.48 -5.50 8.71
N GLN A 61 1.67 -6.64 9.38
CA GLN A 61 2.66 -7.67 9.06
C GLN A 61 2.02 -8.95 8.48
N LYS A 62 1.03 -8.79 7.60
CA LYS A 62 0.38 -9.92 6.91
C LYS A 62 1.35 -10.67 5.99
N MET A 63 1.09 -11.96 5.77
CA MET A 63 1.85 -12.76 4.81
C MET A 63 1.72 -12.20 3.41
N MET A 64 2.83 -12.20 2.67
CA MET A 64 2.87 -11.73 1.29
C MET A 64 2.09 -12.68 0.37
N ASN A 65 1.19 -12.14 -0.44
CA ASN A 65 0.47 -12.91 -1.46
C ASN A 65 1.11 -12.71 -2.84
N PHE A 66 1.80 -13.74 -3.33
CA PHE A 66 2.44 -13.75 -4.65
C PHE A 66 1.51 -14.13 -5.80
N ARG A 67 0.26 -14.53 -5.51
CA ARG A 67 -0.74 -14.94 -6.51
C ARG A 67 -1.77 -13.84 -6.82
N THR A 68 -1.58 -12.64 -6.27
CA THR A 68 -2.47 -11.49 -6.48
C THR A 68 -2.19 -10.81 -7.82
N GLU A 69 -3.25 -10.47 -8.55
CA GLU A 69 -3.18 -9.58 -9.73
C GLU A 69 -2.71 -8.17 -9.31
N LYS A 70 -2.21 -7.38 -10.27
CA LYS A 70 -1.71 -6.00 -10.03
C LYS A 70 -2.69 -5.16 -9.19
N MET A 71 -2.14 -4.23 -8.40
CA MET A 71 -2.73 -3.03 -7.78
C MET A 71 -4.19 -2.63 -8.14
N ASP A 72 -5.19 -3.45 -7.83
CA ASP A 72 -6.63 -3.20 -8.14
C ASP A 72 -7.53 -3.25 -6.88
N LEU A 73 -6.99 -2.99 -5.69
CA LEU A 73 -7.71 -3.21 -4.43
C LEU A 73 -8.49 -1.99 -3.93
N LEU A 74 -9.63 -1.72 -4.56
CA LEU A 74 -10.78 -1.17 -3.83
C LEU A 74 -12.12 -1.72 -4.34
N TYR A 75 -12.25 -1.98 -5.64
CA TYR A 75 -13.54 -2.37 -6.23
C TYR A 75 -13.91 -3.86 -6.07
N LYS A 76 -12.94 -4.76 -5.93
CA LYS A 76 -13.22 -6.21 -5.77
C LYS A 76 -13.85 -6.57 -4.41
N LYS A 77 -13.78 -5.71 -3.38
CA LYS A 77 -14.40 -6.00 -2.07
C LYS A 77 -15.85 -5.54 -1.95
N GLU A 78 -16.27 -4.56 -2.75
CA GLU A 78 -17.64 -4.02 -2.74
C GLU A 78 -18.59 -4.79 -3.66
N ILE A 79 -18.10 -5.35 -4.76
CA ILE A 79 -18.92 -6.15 -5.71
C ILE A 79 -19.28 -7.55 -5.16
N TRP A 80 -18.54 -8.05 -4.17
CA TRP A 80 -18.73 -9.40 -3.60
C TRP A 80 -19.36 -9.38 -2.20
N ARG A 81 -20.14 -8.36 -1.88
CA ARG A 81 -20.80 -8.21 -0.59
C ARG A 81 -22.31 -8.11 -0.71
#